data_AF-Q10Z08-F1
#
_entry.id   AF-Q10Z08-F1
#
_cell.length_a   1.000
_cell.length_b   1.000
_cell.length_c   1.000
_cell.angle_alpha   90.00
_cell.angle_beta   90.00
_cell.angle_gamma   90.00
#
_symmetry.space_group_name_H-M   'P 1'
#
loop_
_entity.id
_entity.type
_entity.pdbx_description
1 polymer ?
#
loop_
_entity_poly.entity_id
_entity_poly.type
_entity_poly.pdbx_seq_one_letter_code
_entity_poly.pdbx_strand_id
1 'polypeptide(L)'
;MNIIDKLNDFINQTKESKEIKRALAVKMTLSGKSYHEVKELLNVSHSFISEWKNQALFHGVESLRLQYQGRQGYLKTVEKEKTIEWLRAQDYLRLSDLKNYLQEQYDVVFESNQSYYNLFKEAGISWKKTQKKNPAKND
;
A
#
# COMPACT_ATOMS: atom_id res chain seq x y z
N MET A 1 29.21 13.34 0.57
CA MET A 1 28.64 12.43 1.58
C MET A 1 28.82 11.00 1.12
N ASN A 2 29.54 10.18 1.89
CA ASN A 2 29.79 8.79 1.51
C ASN A 2 28.54 7.92 1.77
N ILE A 3 28.54 6.66 1.32
CA ILE A 3 27.37 5.77 1.48
C ILE A 3 27.06 5.45 2.95
N ILE A 4 28.08 5.36 3.82
CA ILE A 4 27.90 5.12 5.25
C ILE A 4 27.19 6.31 5.92
N ASP A 5 27.56 7.53 5.57
CA ASP A 5 26.91 8.75 6.07
C ASP A 5 25.43 8.78 5.62
N LYS A 6 25.16 8.45 4.35
CA LYS A 6 23.79 8.35 3.82
C LYS A 6 22.97 7.27 4.54
N LEU A 7 23.58 6.13 4.89
CA LEU A 7 22.93 5.08 5.67
C LEU A 7 22.63 5.55 7.10
N ASN A 8 23.51 6.33 7.71
CA ASN A 8 23.28 6.90 9.04
C ASN A 8 22.08 7.86 9.02
N ASP A 9 22.05 8.77 8.05
CA ASP A 9 20.92 9.69 7.87
C ASP A 9 19.61 8.92 7.66
N PHE A 10 19.62 7.92 6.79
CA PHE A 10 18.46 7.07 6.52
C PHE A 10 17.94 6.39 7.80
N ILE A 11 18.84 5.79 8.59
CA ILE A 11 18.51 5.12 9.86
C ILE A 11 17.92 6.11 10.87
N ASN A 12 18.46 7.32 10.95
CA ASN A 12 18.00 8.34 11.89
C ASN A 12 16.64 8.95 11.50
N GLN A 13 16.29 8.92 10.22
CA GLN A 13 15.06 9.52 9.69
C GLN A 13 13.88 8.55 9.65
N THR A 14 14.13 7.25 9.42
CA THR A 14 13.05 6.26 9.28
C THR A 14 12.57 5.74 10.65
N LYS A 15 11.26 5.53 10.77
CA LYS A 15 10.64 4.84 11.93
C LYS A 15 10.31 3.37 11.62
N GLU A 16 10.49 2.95 10.37
CA GLU A 16 10.10 1.62 9.91
C GLU A 16 11.16 0.58 10.28
N SER A 17 10.83 -0.28 11.23
CA SER A 17 11.76 -1.29 11.78
C SER A 17 12.43 -2.17 10.71
N LYS A 18 11.72 -2.51 9.63
CA LYS A 18 12.26 -3.30 8.51
C LYS A 18 13.30 -2.52 7.71
N GLU A 19 13.04 -1.24 7.45
CA GLU A 19 13.96 -0.35 6.73
C GLU A 19 15.23 -0.11 7.55
N ILE A 20 15.08 0.14 8.85
CA ILE A 20 16.21 0.25 9.80
C ILE A 20 17.06 -1.02 9.74
N LYS A 21 16.43 -2.21 9.81
CA LYS A 21 17.15 -3.49 9.78
C LYS A 21 17.92 -3.70 8.48
N ARG A 22 17.33 -3.35 7.32
CA ARG A 22 18.01 -3.40 6.02
C ARG A 22 19.24 -2.48 6.02
N ALA A 23 19.07 -1.22 6.42
CA ALA A 23 20.14 -0.24 6.45
C ALA A 23 21.27 -0.63 7.42
N LEU A 24 20.94 -1.17 8.60
CA LEU A 24 21.92 -1.68 9.55
C LEU A 24 22.73 -2.83 8.98
N ALA A 25 22.09 -3.80 8.31
CA ALA A 25 22.79 -4.92 7.68
C ALA A 25 23.81 -4.42 6.65
N VAL A 26 23.41 -3.49 5.78
CA VAL A 26 24.31 -2.90 4.76
C VAL A 26 25.45 -2.13 5.42
N LYS A 27 25.14 -1.25 6.38
CA LYS A 27 26.15 -0.45 7.09
C LYS A 27 27.19 -1.35 7.74
N MET A 28 26.76 -2.37 8.48
CA MET A 28 27.66 -3.30 9.17
C MET A 28 28.60 -4.03 8.19
N THR A 29 28.07 -4.52 7.07
CA THR A 29 28.88 -5.19 6.04
C THR A 29 29.87 -4.24 5.37
N LEU A 30 29.45 -3.02 5.02
CA LEU A 30 30.35 -2.03 4.42
C LEU A 30 31.39 -1.48 5.42
N SER A 31 31.10 -1.54 6.72
CA SER A 31 32.06 -1.28 7.80
C SER A 31 32.97 -2.48 8.14
N GLY A 32 32.95 -3.53 7.32
CA GLY A 32 33.89 -4.66 7.43
C GLY A 32 33.43 -5.82 8.30
N LYS A 33 32.19 -5.83 8.81
CA LYS A 33 31.66 -7.00 9.52
C LYS A 33 31.37 -8.14 8.54
N SER A 34 31.71 -9.36 8.95
CA SER A 34 31.40 -10.55 8.17
C SER A 34 29.89 -10.78 8.08
N TYR A 35 29.45 -11.44 7.01
CA TYR A 35 28.04 -11.81 6.85
C TYR A 35 27.55 -12.70 8.00
N HIS A 36 28.42 -13.54 8.56
CA HIS A 36 28.11 -14.38 9.71
C HIS A 36 27.78 -13.52 10.94
N GLU A 37 28.63 -12.57 11.29
CA GLU A 37 28.37 -11.66 12.42
C GLU A 37 27.07 -10.86 12.23
N VAL A 38 26.83 -10.34 11.02
CA VAL A 38 25.62 -9.56 10.73
C VAL A 38 24.36 -10.43 10.84
N LYS A 39 24.42 -11.67 10.32
CA LYS A 39 23.33 -12.64 10.43
C LYS A 39 22.95 -12.90 11.88
N GLU A 40 23.94 -13.22 12.73
CA GLU A 40 23.69 -13.56 14.14
C GLU A 40 23.19 -12.34 14.93
N LEU A 41 23.76 -11.15 14.70
CA LEU A 41 23.38 -9.94 15.41
C LEU A 41 21.99 -9.41 15.04
N LEU A 42 21.60 -9.48 13.76
CA LEU A 42 20.31 -8.93 13.28
C LEU A 42 19.22 -10.00 13.13
N ASN A 43 19.56 -11.27 13.34
CA ASN A 43 18.73 -12.44 13.08
C ASN A 43 18.14 -12.43 11.66
N VAL A 44 19.02 -12.42 10.65
CA VAL A 44 18.67 -12.36 9.22
C VAL A 44 19.42 -13.40 8.40
N SER A 45 18.99 -13.68 7.18
CA SER A 45 19.68 -14.62 6.29
C SER A 45 20.84 -13.97 5.54
N HIS A 46 21.75 -14.82 5.03
CA HIS A 46 22.84 -14.36 4.15
C HIS A 46 22.32 -13.69 2.88
N SER A 47 21.23 -14.25 2.31
CA SER A 47 20.56 -13.70 1.12
C SER A 47 19.99 -12.31 1.39
N PHE A 48 19.38 -12.09 2.57
CA PHE A 48 18.89 -10.78 2.98
C PHE A 48 20.02 -9.74 2.98
N ILE A 49 21.17 -10.06 3.58
CA ILE A 49 22.33 -9.15 3.62
C ILE A 49 22.82 -8.86 2.20
N SER A 50 22.95 -9.89 1.37
CA SER A 50 23.42 -9.76 -0.02
C SER A 50 22.49 -8.89 -0.87
N GLU A 51 21.19 -9.16 -0.80
CA GLU A 51 20.15 -8.44 -1.53
C GLU A 51 20.18 -6.95 -1.19
N TRP A 52 20.08 -6.59 0.09
CA TRP A 52 20.02 -5.19 0.50
C TRP A 52 21.33 -4.45 0.32
N LYS A 53 22.48 -5.13 0.44
CA LYS A 53 23.78 -4.55 0.09
C LYS A 53 23.82 -4.19 -1.39
N ASN A 54 23.41 -5.10 -2.26
CA ASN A 54 23.39 -4.86 -3.71
C ASN A 54 22.38 -3.76 -4.07
N GLN A 55 21.19 -3.77 -3.47
CA GLN A 55 20.20 -2.70 -3.65
C GLN A 55 20.79 -1.32 -3.30
N ALA A 56 21.41 -1.19 -2.12
CA ALA A 56 22.04 0.07 -1.71
C ALA A 56 23.19 0.50 -2.63
N LEU A 57 24.01 -0.43 -3.12
CA LEU A 57 25.17 -0.11 -3.97
C LEU A 57 24.75 0.26 -5.41
N PHE A 58 23.76 -0.43 -5.98
CA PHE A 58 23.34 -0.22 -7.37
C PHE A 58 22.25 0.84 -7.53
N HIS A 59 21.36 0.98 -6.53
CA HIS A 59 20.17 1.83 -6.61
C HIS A 59 20.14 2.92 -5.53
N GLY A 60 21.17 3.00 -4.68
CA GLY A 60 21.27 3.98 -3.59
C GLY A 60 20.47 3.62 -2.35
N VAL A 61 20.67 4.36 -1.26
CA VAL A 61 20.05 4.07 0.05
C VAL A 61 18.51 4.15 0.05
N GLU A 62 17.92 4.93 -0.85
CA GLU A 62 16.45 5.03 -0.96
C GLU A 62 15.80 3.70 -1.39
N SER A 63 16.54 2.83 -2.07
CA SER A 63 16.09 1.49 -2.43
C SER A 63 15.78 0.61 -1.20
N LEU A 64 16.34 0.95 -0.03
CA LEU A 64 16.13 0.21 1.21
C LEU A 64 14.74 0.44 1.81
N ARG A 65 14.02 1.46 1.33
CA ARG A 65 12.64 1.69 1.74
C ARG A 65 11.75 0.50 1.42
N LEU A 66 10.72 0.31 2.23
CA LEU A 66 9.65 -0.62 1.90
C LEU A 66 8.95 -0.12 0.64
N GLN A 67 9.27 -0.74 -0.50
CA GLN A 67 8.56 -0.52 -1.76
C GLN A 67 7.07 -0.86 -1.63
N TYR A 68 6.75 -1.80 -0.74
CA TYR A 68 5.38 -2.20 -0.43
C TYR A 68 4.81 -1.34 0.70
N GLN A 69 4.06 -0.28 0.36
CA GLN A 69 3.36 0.59 1.30
C GLN A 69 2.09 -0.05 1.92
N GLY A 70 2.07 -1.38 2.06
CA GLY A 70 0.83 -2.12 2.25
C GLY A 70 0.01 -2.15 0.96
N ARG A 71 -1.07 -2.92 0.94
CA ARG A 71 -2.13 -2.64 -0.04
C ARG A 71 -2.59 -1.22 0.30
N GLN A 72 -2.35 -0.25 -0.57
CA GLN A 72 -3.29 0.84 -0.62
C GLN A 72 -4.65 0.16 -0.81
N GLY A 73 -5.53 0.24 0.20
CA GLY A 73 -6.94 0.28 -0.15
C GLY A 73 -6.99 1.45 -1.11
N TYR A 74 -7.21 1.18 -2.40
CA TYR A 74 -6.90 2.07 -3.53
C TYR A 74 -7.47 3.50 -3.40
N LEU A 75 -8.32 3.75 -2.40
CA LEU A 75 -8.79 5.07 -2.01
C LEU A 75 -8.09 5.53 -0.73
N LYS A 76 -7.47 6.71 -0.77
CA LYS A 76 -7.10 7.45 0.44
C LYS A 76 -8.34 7.67 1.31
N THR A 77 -8.15 7.86 2.62
CA THR A 77 -9.26 8.07 3.57
C THR A 77 -10.26 9.13 3.09
N VAL A 78 -9.77 10.26 2.58
CA VAL A 78 -10.61 11.35 2.06
C VAL A 78 -11.36 10.95 0.79
N GLU A 79 -10.72 10.21 -0.12
CA GLU A 79 -11.35 9.73 -1.37
C GLU A 79 -12.41 8.67 -1.05
N LYS A 80 -12.16 7.85 -0.03
CA LYS A 80 -13.11 6.87 0.50
C LYS A 80 -14.32 7.56 1.10
N GLU A 81 -14.13 8.54 2.00
CA GLU A 81 -15.22 9.31 2.60
C GLU A 81 -16.11 9.97 1.53
N LYS A 82 -15.49 10.65 0.54
CA LYS A 82 -16.22 11.23 -0.60
C LYS A 82 -16.96 10.19 -1.42
N THR A 83 -16.37 9.01 -1.62
CA THR A 83 -17.03 7.90 -2.32
C THR A 83 -18.25 7.40 -1.54
N ILE A 84 -18.16 7.29 -0.21
CA ILE A 84 -19.28 6.89 0.64
C ILE A 84 -20.39 7.93 0.63
N GLU A 85 -20.07 9.22 0.68
CA GLU A 85 -21.05 10.31 0.55
C GLU A 85 -21.75 10.29 -0.81
N TRP A 86 -20.98 10.17 -1.90
CA TRP A 86 -21.51 10.06 -3.25
C TRP A 86 -22.45 8.87 -3.38
N LEU A 87 -22.05 7.70 -2.88
CA LEU A 87 -22.86 6.47 -2.87
C LEU A 87 -24.20 6.67 -2.14
N ARG A 88 -24.21 7.36 -0.99
CA ARG A 88 -25.44 7.62 -0.21
C ARG A 88 -26.39 8.56 -0.92
N ALA A 89 -25.88 9.50 -1.71
CA ALA A 89 -26.67 10.46 -2.48
C ALA A 89 -27.40 9.84 -3.69
N GLN A 90 -27.05 8.61 -4.11
CA GLN A 90 -27.70 7.96 -5.24
C GLN A 90 -28.95 7.17 -4.81
N ASP A 91 -30.04 7.37 -5.55
CA ASP A 91 -31.29 6.63 -5.37
C ASP A 91 -31.23 5.23 -5.97
N TYR A 92 -30.52 5.07 -7.08
CA TYR A 92 -30.27 3.82 -7.77
C TYR A 92 -28.81 3.74 -8.18
N LEU A 93 -28.18 2.59 -7.95
CA LEU A 93 -26.78 2.40 -8.33
C LEU A 93 -26.46 0.95 -8.66
N ARG A 94 -25.76 0.73 -9.78
CA ARG A 94 -25.17 -0.56 -10.16
C ARG A 94 -23.70 -0.60 -9.76
N LEU A 95 -23.16 -1.81 -9.64
CA LEU A 95 -21.73 -2.01 -9.43
C LEU A 95 -20.87 -1.35 -10.52
N SER A 96 -21.34 -1.35 -11.78
CA SER A 96 -20.68 -0.67 -12.90
C SER A 96 -20.52 0.84 -12.67
N ASP A 97 -21.51 1.46 -12.04
CA ASP A 97 -21.51 2.92 -11.84
C ASP A 97 -20.47 3.29 -10.79
N LEU A 98 -20.33 2.48 -9.73
CA LEU A 98 -19.25 2.64 -8.75
C LEU A 98 -17.87 2.39 -9.40
N LYS A 99 -17.74 1.39 -10.28
CA LYS A 99 -16.47 1.14 -11.00
C LYS A 99 -16.06 2.34 -11.85
N ASN A 100 -17.00 2.87 -12.64
CA ASN A 100 -16.74 4.01 -13.51
C ASN A 100 -16.41 5.26 -12.69
N TYR A 101 -17.16 5.53 -11.62
CA TYR A 101 -16.88 6.67 -10.74
C TYR A 101 -15.48 6.62 -10.15
N LEU A 102 -15.04 5.47 -9.66
CA LEU A 102 -13.69 5.30 -9.09
C LEU A 102 -12.59 5.46 -10.14
N GLN A 103 -12.82 4.95 -11.35
CA GLN A 103 -11.90 5.12 -12.46
C GLN A 103 -11.82 6.59 -12.91
N GLU A 104 -12.94 7.28 -13.06
CA GLU A 104 -12.99 8.66 -13.56
C GLU A 104 -12.48 9.68 -12.55
N GLN A 105 -12.78 9.50 -11.26
CA GLN A 105 -12.45 10.49 -10.22
C GLN A 105 -11.08 10.27 -9.59
N TYR A 106 -10.61 9.03 -9.54
CA TYR A 106 -9.40 8.67 -8.79
C TYR A 106 -8.41 7.79 -9.57
N ASP A 107 -8.72 7.40 -10.81
CA ASP A 107 -7.94 6.43 -11.60
C ASP A 107 -7.76 5.09 -10.87
N VAL A 108 -8.82 4.65 -10.18
CA VAL A 108 -8.82 3.45 -9.32
C VAL A 108 -9.67 2.33 -9.92
N VAL A 109 -9.02 1.19 -10.16
CA VAL A 109 -9.68 -0.11 -10.42
C VAL A 109 -9.25 -1.12 -9.36
N PHE A 110 -10.18 -1.59 -8.55
CA PHE A 110 -9.90 -2.76 -7.70
C PHE A 110 -9.88 -4.04 -8.53
N GLU A 111 -8.90 -4.90 -8.25
CA GLU A 111 -8.77 -6.25 -8.80
C GLU A 111 -9.95 -7.16 -8.43
N SER A 112 -10.48 -7.02 -7.20
CA SER A 112 -11.58 -7.85 -6.70
C SER A 112 -12.90 -7.08 -6.61
N ASN A 113 -13.98 -7.70 -7.10
CA ASN A 113 -15.34 -7.21 -6.90
C ASN A 113 -15.70 -7.04 -5.40
N GLN A 114 -15.08 -7.82 -4.52
CA GLN A 114 -15.32 -7.74 -3.07
C GLN A 114 -14.97 -6.37 -2.49
N SER A 115 -13.94 -5.71 -3.03
CA SER A 115 -13.54 -4.38 -2.58
C SER A 115 -14.64 -3.34 -2.82
N TYR A 116 -15.35 -3.43 -3.95
CA TYR A 116 -16.50 -2.56 -4.24
C TYR A 116 -17.70 -2.88 -3.35
N TYR A 117 -17.97 -4.16 -3.07
CA TYR A 117 -19.04 -4.55 -2.14
C TYR A 117 -18.79 -4.08 -0.71
N ASN A 118 -17.53 -4.00 -0.29
CA ASN A 118 -17.18 -3.42 1.00
C ASN A 118 -17.57 -1.92 1.06
N LEU A 119 -17.35 -1.15 -0.02
CA LEU A 119 -17.78 0.26 -0.08
C LEU A 119 -19.30 0.41 0.01
N PHE A 120 -20.07 -0.48 -0.66
CA PHE A 120 -21.53 -0.50 -0.50
C PHE A 120 -21.97 -0.78 0.94
N LYS A 121 -21.32 -1.77 1.58
CA LYS A 121 -21.60 -2.13 2.97
C LYS A 121 -21.30 -0.97 3.92
N GLU A 122 -20.17 -0.30 3.73
CA GLU A 122 -19.77 0.87 4.52
C GLU A 122 -20.69 2.09 4.29
N ALA A 123 -21.21 2.24 3.08
CA ALA A 123 -22.21 3.26 2.77
C ALA A 123 -23.59 2.97 3.39
N GLY A 124 -23.79 1.79 3.99
CA GLY A 124 -25.08 1.35 4.52
C GLY A 124 -26.07 0.97 3.43
N ILE A 125 -25.60 0.73 2.20
CA ILE A 125 -26.46 0.40 1.05
C ILE A 125 -26.78 -1.10 1.10
N SER A 126 -28.04 -1.41 1.39
CA SER A 126 -28.57 -2.77 1.23
C SER A 126 -28.80 -3.07 -0.27
N TRP A 127 -28.55 -4.33 -0.66
CA TRP A 127 -28.72 -4.88 -2.01
C TRP A 127 -30.04 -4.45 -2.69
N LYS A 128 -31.10 -4.15 -1.92
CA LYS A 128 -32.41 -3.68 -2.43
C LYS A 128 -32.39 -2.36 -3.22
N LYS A 129 -31.36 -1.51 -3.14
CA LYS A 129 -31.22 -0.30 -4.00
C LYS A 129 -30.77 -0.60 -5.44
N THR A 130 -30.36 -1.84 -5.74
CA THR A 130 -29.86 -2.25 -7.08
C THR A 130 -30.97 -2.74 -8.02
N GLN A 131 -32.21 -2.89 -7.55
CA GLN A 131 -33.34 -3.32 -8.36
C GLN A 131 -34.13 -2.12 -8.91
N LYS A 132 -34.36 -2.15 -10.22
CA LYS A 132 -35.22 -1.19 -10.92
C LYS A 132 -36.60 -1.22 -10.26
N LYS A 133 -37.08 -0.09 -9.71
CA LYS A 133 -38.52 0.07 -9.48
C LYS A 133 -39.16 0.02 -10.86
N ASN A 134 -39.82 -1.09 -11.19
CA ASN A 134 -40.57 -1.22 -12.43
C ASN A 134 -41.87 -0.42 -12.27
N PRO A 135 -42.07 0.71 -12.97
CA PRO A 135 -43.33 1.44 -12.88
C PRO A 135 -44.29 0.83 -13.91
N ALA A 136 -44.83 -0.36 -13.63
CA ALA A 136 -45.97 -0.91 -14.37
C ALA A 136 -46.51 -2.19 -13.70
N LYS A 137 -47.53 -2.03 -12.86
CA LYS A 137 -48.80 -2.78 -12.94
C LYS A 137 -49.77 -2.21 -11.90
N ASN A 138 -50.36 -1.06 -12.25
CA ASN A 138 -51.73 -0.77 -11.87
C ASN A 138 -52.52 -0.84 -13.17
N ASP A 139 -53.17 -1.99 -13.36
CA ASP A 139 -54.55 -2.19 -13.84
C ASP A 139 -54.71 -3.67 -14.25
#